data_AF-A0A4R7AZ97-F1
#
_entry.id   AF-A0A4R7AZ97-F1
#
_cell.length_a   1.000
_cell.length_b   1.000
_cell.length_c   1.000
_cell.angle_alpha   90.00
_cell.angle_beta   90.00
_cell.angle_gamma   90.00
#
_symmetry.space_group_name_H-M   'P 1'
#
loop_
_entity.id
_entity.type
_entity.pdbx_description
1 polymer ?
#
loop_
_entity_poly.entity_id
_entity_poly.type
_entity_poly.pdbx_seq_one_letter_code
_entity_poly.pdbx_strand_id
1 'polypeptide(L)'
;MSPLPTLTTASFDAELPFAAIPMAQSACTPQQVRETRLALRVLAAPVDSVENTDPLLQRLEAKLDLALEVSLLSRYPERPMLTSCRVGLDAIGWLSQHPYTLGEKLRIEMFPHADSALVLYLAATVSASVPIEGGQHQITLDILPALDEFTLHLWEKWVFRRHRRGILAR
;
A
#
# COMPACT_ATOMS: atom_id res chain seq x y z
N MET A 1 -8.34 -2.94 -22.39
CA MET A 1 -8.12 -2.69 -20.95
C MET A 1 -8.24 -1.20 -20.73
N SER A 2 -9.18 -0.77 -19.90
CA SER A 2 -9.31 0.65 -19.57
C SER A 2 -8.09 1.10 -18.76
N PRO A 3 -7.48 2.26 -19.06
CA PRO A 3 -6.27 2.69 -18.37
C PRO A 3 -6.57 3.01 -16.90
N LEU A 4 -5.60 2.75 -16.02
CA LEU A 4 -5.64 3.23 -14.63
C LEU A 4 -5.64 4.77 -14.58
N PRO A 5 -6.20 5.39 -13.52
CA PRO A 5 -6.15 6.84 -13.34
C PRO A 5 -4.72 7.37 -13.43
N THR A 6 -4.51 8.50 -14.10
CA THR A 6 -3.22 9.22 -14.08
C THR A 6 -3.06 9.99 -12.78
N LEU A 7 -1.94 9.77 -12.09
CA LEU A 7 -1.56 10.54 -10.90
C LEU A 7 -0.52 11.61 -11.28
N THR A 8 -0.51 12.71 -10.54
CA THR A 8 0.36 13.88 -10.79
C THR A 8 1.77 13.71 -10.24
N THR A 9 1.96 12.81 -9.28
CA THR A 9 3.25 12.55 -8.62
C THR A 9 3.87 11.23 -9.08
N ALA A 10 5.12 10.98 -8.64
CA ALA A 10 5.80 9.72 -8.89
C ALA A 10 4.94 8.55 -8.41
N SER A 11 4.63 7.63 -9.31
CA SER A 11 3.69 6.55 -9.05
C SER A 11 4.05 5.30 -9.81
N PHE A 12 3.64 4.14 -9.31
CA PHE A 12 3.84 2.86 -9.97
C PHE A 12 2.53 2.10 -10.11
N ASP A 13 2.43 1.33 -11.18
CA ASP A 13 1.32 0.40 -11.39
C ASP A 13 1.65 -0.92 -10.69
N ALA A 14 0.68 -1.47 -9.99
CA ALA A 14 0.78 -2.76 -9.34
C ALA A 14 -0.57 -3.47 -9.30
N GLU A 15 -0.52 -4.77 -9.06
CA GLU A 15 -1.68 -5.56 -8.71
C GLU A 15 -1.50 -5.96 -7.24
N LEU A 16 -2.24 -5.31 -6.35
CA LEU A 16 -2.10 -5.48 -4.91
C LEU A 16 -3.41 -5.97 -4.30
N PRO A 17 -3.37 -6.87 -3.31
CA PRO A 17 -4.53 -7.15 -2.49
C PRO A 17 -4.85 -5.88 -1.69
N PHE A 18 -5.96 -5.22 -2.01
CA PHE A 18 -6.44 -4.15 -1.15
C PHE A 18 -7.96 -4.03 -1.14
N ALA A 19 -8.50 -3.49 -0.05
CA ALA A 19 -9.90 -3.17 0.10
C ALA A 19 -10.06 -1.68 0.43
N ALA A 20 -11.11 -1.06 -0.14
CA ALA A 20 -11.52 0.31 0.17
C ALA A 20 -12.82 0.29 0.97
N ILE A 21 -12.74 0.61 2.25
CA ILE A 21 -13.83 0.46 3.22
C ILE A 21 -14.32 1.86 3.63
N PRO A 22 -15.60 2.21 3.43
CA PRO A 22 -16.17 3.46 3.90
C PRO A 22 -15.99 3.62 5.42
N MET A 23 -15.57 4.80 5.85
CA MET A 23 -15.36 5.10 7.27
C MET A 23 -16.42 6.07 7.78
N ALA A 24 -17.04 5.72 8.91
CA ALA A 24 -17.84 6.67 9.67
C ALA A 24 -16.98 7.74 10.38
N GLN A 25 -15.73 7.41 10.69
CA GLN A 25 -14.77 8.30 11.36
C GLN A 25 -13.65 8.69 10.39
N SER A 26 -13.07 9.87 10.58
CA SER A 26 -12.13 10.45 9.61
C SER A 26 -10.69 9.91 9.68
N ALA A 27 -10.41 8.95 10.57
CA ALA A 27 -9.06 8.50 10.86
C ALA A 27 -9.02 7.01 11.20
N CYS A 28 -7.89 6.37 10.88
CA CYS A 28 -7.59 5.01 11.33
C CYS A 28 -7.42 4.96 12.85
N THR A 29 -7.60 3.78 13.44
CA THR A 29 -7.38 3.61 14.89
C THR A 29 -5.90 3.79 15.23
N PRO A 30 -5.53 4.16 16.48
CA PRO A 30 -4.13 4.29 16.88
C PRO A 30 -3.31 3.00 16.67
N GLN A 31 -3.95 1.84 16.81
CA GLN A 31 -3.34 0.54 16.53
C GLN A 31 -3.00 0.38 15.06
N GLN A 32 -3.93 0.72 14.16
CA GLN A 32 -3.73 0.66 12.71
C GLN A 32 -2.63 1.62 12.27
N VAL A 33 -2.61 2.85 12.79
CA VAL A 33 -1.55 3.83 12.50
C VAL A 33 -0.17 3.30 12.93
N ARG A 34 -0.09 2.69 14.12
CA ARG A 34 1.16 2.08 14.61
C ARG A 34 1.61 0.92 13.72
N GLU A 35 0.69 0.06 13.30
CA GLU A 35 0.96 -1.08 12.42
C GLU A 35 1.46 -0.61 11.06
N THR A 36 0.77 0.33 10.42
CA THR A 36 1.20 0.96 9.16
C THR A 36 2.62 1.52 9.29
N ARG A 37 2.93 2.23 10.37
CA ARG A 37 4.26 2.80 10.59
C ARG A 37 5.34 1.72 10.75
N LEU A 38 5.06 0.63 11.45
CA LEU A 38 6.00 -0.49 11.60
C LEU A 38 6.22 -1.23 10.28
N ALA A 39 5.13 -1.53 9.55
CA ALA A 39 5.21 -2.15 8.24
C ALA A 39 6.01 -1.29 7.26
N LEU A 40 5.76 0.03 7.22
CA LEU A 40 6.52 0.95 6.37
C LEU A 40 8.00 1.04 6.75
N ARG A 41 8.37 0.88 8.02
CA ARG A 41 9.80 0.79 8.41
C ARG A 41 10.48 -0.41 7.78
N VAL A 42 9.81 -1.57 7.75
CA VAL A 42 10.32 -2.78 7.11
C VAL A 42 10.40 -2.58 5.59
N LEU A 43 9.32 -2.08 4.97
CA LEU A 43 9.23 -1.89 3.52
C LEU A 43 10.19 -0.81 2.98
N ALA A 44 10.49 0.21 3.79
CA ALA A 44 11.43 1.28 3.46
C ALA A 44 12.85 1.01 3.99
N ALA A 45 13.10 -0.10 4.70
CA ALA A 45 14.43 -0.48 5.16
C ALA A 45 15.33 -0.76 3.94
N PRO A 46 16.57 -0.22 3.88
CA PRO A 46 17.48 -0.52 2.78
C PRO A 46 17.63 -2.03 2.61
N VAL A 47 17.67 -2.49 1.36
CA VAL A 47 18.04 -3.89 1.08
C VAL A 47 19.55 -3.92 1.11
N ASP A 48 20.11 -4.44 2.20
CA ASP A 48 21.57 -4.55 2.32
C ASP A 48 22.09 -5.51 1.24
N SER A 49 23.21 -5.13 0.62
CA SER A 49 23.91 -6.00 -0.33
C SER A 49 24.44 -7.21 0.45
N VAL A 50 23.93 -8.40 0.10
CA VAL A 50 24.19 -9.70 0.75
C VAL A 50 25.67 -10.13 0.74
N GLU A 51 26.55 -9.36 0.09
CA GLU A 51 27.89 -9.81 -0.29
C GLU A 51 28.89 -10.02 0.88
N ASN A 52 28.57 -9.73 2.14
CA ASN A 52 29.48 -10.00 3.28
C ASN A 52 28.80 -10.17 4.65
N THR A 53 27.59 -10.73 4.71
CA THR A 53 26.90 -10.92 6.01
C THR A 53 27.32 -12.25 6.67
N ASP A 54 27.62 -12.21 7.98
CA ASP A 54 27.92 -13.40 8.79
C ASP A 54 26.80 -14.47 8.64
N PRO A 55 27.13 -15.74 8.29
CA PRO A 55 26.16 -16.83 8.17
C PRO A 55 25.26 -17.03 9.40
N LEU A 56 25.77 -16.74 10.61
CA LEU A 56 24.98 -16.81 11.83
C LEU A 56 23.89 -15.73 11.87
N LEU A 57 24.24 -14.50 11.45
CA LEU A 57 23.29 -13.39 11.36
C LEU A 57 22.24 -13.65 10.29
N GLN A 58 22.64 -14.18 9.12
CA GLN A 58 21.69 -14.59 8.08
C GLN A 58 20.69 -15.64 8.58
N ARG A 59 21.17 -16.63 9.35
CA ARG A 59 20.30 -17.65 9.94
C ARG A 59 19.37 -17.08 11.01
N LEU A 60 19.82 -16.08 11.77
CA LEU A 60 18.99 -15.40 12.76
C LEU A 60 17.90 -14.57 12.07
N GLU A 61 18.25 -13.81 11.04
CA GLU A 61 17.32 -13.05 10.20
C GLU A 61 16.23 -13.95 9.60
N ALA A 62 16.63 -15.06 8.96
CA ALA A 62 15.67 -16.02 8.39
C ALA A 62 14.69 -16.62 9.44
N LYS A 63 15.14 -16.82 10.69
CA LYS A 63 14.26 -17.27 11.78
C LYS A 63 13.29 -16.18 12.23
N LEU A 64 13.76 -14.94 12.29
CA LEU A 64 12.93 -13.79 12.63
C LEU A 64 11.86 -13.58 11.56
N ASP A 65 12.24 -13.62 10.28
CA ASP A 65 11.31 -13.51 9.17
C ASP A 65 10.23 -14.59 9.21
N LEU A 66 10.62 -15.85 9.40
CA LEU A 66 9.65 -16.94 9.52
C LEU A 66 8.70 -16.76 10.71
N ALA A 67 9.24 -16.40 11.89
CA ALA A 67 8.41 -16.16 13.08
C ALA A 67 7.44 -14.99 12.89
N LEU A 68 7.88 -13.92 12.24
CA LEU A 68 7.05 -12.78 11.88
C LEU A 68 5.93 -13.19 10.92
N GLU A 69 6.25 -13.91 9.83
CA GLU A 69 5.25 -14.32 8.85
C GLU A 69 4.21 -15.27 9.44
N VAL A 70 4.63 -16.26 10.24
CA VAL A 70 3.68 -17.15 10.95
C VAL A 70 2.75 -16.35 11.86
N SER A 71 3.29 -15.35 12.57
CA SER A 71 2.48 -14.49 13.44
C SER A 71 1.51 -13.60 12.67
N LEU A 72 1.94 -13.04 11.53
CA LEU A 72 1.11 -12.21 10.68
C LEU A 72 0.01 -13.03 10.00
N LEU A 73 0.31 -14.22 9.48
CA LEU A 73 -0.67 -15.12 8.87
C LEU A 73 -1.72 -15.59 9.87
N SER A 74 -1.34 -15.85 11.12
CA SER A 74 -2.31 -16.16 12.18
C SER A 74 -3.26 -14.99 12.46
N ARG A 75 -2.82 -13.75 12.23
CA ARG A 75 -3.58 -12.54 12.57
C ARG A 75 -4.41 -12.02 11.39
N TYR A 76 -3.91 -12.16 10.18
CA TYR A 76 -4.58 -11.77 8.93
C TYR A 76 -4.66 -13.00 8.01
N PRO A 77 -5.54 -13.97 8.34
CA PRO A 77 -5.64 -15.21 7.58
C PRO A 77 -6.24 -14.98 6.18
N GLU A 78 -7.05 -13.94 6.03
CA GLU A 78 -7.72 -13.59 4.79
C GLU A 78 -7.10 -12.36 4.16
N ARG A 79 -7.04 -12.36 2.83
CA ARG A 79 -6.56 -11.22 2.04
C ARG A 79 -7.67 -10.74 1.11
N PRO A 80 -7.79 -9.42 0.89
CA PRO A 80 -8.68 -8.87 -0.13
C PRO A 80 -8.36 -9.40 -1.52
N MET A 81 -9.28 -9.17 -2.46
CA MET A 81 -9.04 -9.46 -3.87
C MET A 81 -7.88 -8.62 -4.42
N LEU A 82 -7.11 -9.24 -5.31
CA LEU A 82 -6.11 -8.54 -6.11
C LEU A 82 -6.81 -7.47 -6.96
N THR A 83 -6.33 -6.24 -6.83
CA THR A 83 -6.87 -5.09 -7.53
C THR A 83 -5.74 -4.37 -8.25
N SER A 84 -5.91 -4.17 -9.55
CA SER A 84 -5.00 -3.34 -10.34
C SER A 84 -5.13 -1.88 -9.90
N CYS A 85 -4.03 -1.30 -9.44
CA CYS A 85 -3.99 0.06 -8.93
C CYS A 85 -2.70 0.77 -9.32
N ARG A 86 -2.78 2.09 -9.28
CA ARG A 86 -1.65 3.00 -9.35
C ARG A 86 -1.45 3.60 -7.97
N VAL A 87 -0.24 3.46 -7.43
CA VAL A 87 0.13 3.97 -6.11
C VAL A 87 1.14 5.09 -6.29
N GLY A 88 0.78 6.30 -5.84
CA GLY A 88 1.59 7.51 -5.88
C GLY A 88 2.05 7.97 -4.51
N LEU A 89 2.76 9.10 -4.48
CA LEU A 89 3.24 9.70 -3.23
C LEU A 89 2.09 10.26 -2.38
N ASP A 90 1.11 10.86 -3.06
CA ASP A 90 0.00 11.59 -2.46
C ASP A 90 -1.37 10.98 -2.75
N ALA A 91 -1.44 10.07 -3.72
CA ALA A 91 -2.68 9.51 -4.19
C ALA A 91 -2.62 8.03 -4.51
N ILE A 92 -3.79 7.38 -4.49
CA ILE A 92 -3.99 6.01 -4.94
C ILE A 92 -5.14 6.01 -5.94
N GLY A 93 -4.96 5.34 -7.08
CA GLY A 93 -5.99 5.21 -8.10
C GLY A 93 -6.26 3.76 -8.51
N TRP A 94 -7.52 3.41 -8.75
CA TRP A 94 -7.90 2.08 -9.28
C TRP A 94 -9.21 2.14 -10.08
N LEU A 95 -9.60 1.01 -10.65
CA LEU A 95 -10.88 0.83 -11.32
C LEU A 95 -11.87 0.11 -10.40
N SER A 96 -13.03 0.73 -10.17
CA SER A 96 -14.10 0.19 -9.33
C SER A 96 -15.35 -0.09 -10.16
N GLN A 97 -16.11 -1.13 -9.79
CA GLN A 97 -17.48 -1.30 -10.32
C GLN A 97 -18.49 -0.40 -9.62
N HIS A 98 -18.14 0.15 -8.46
CA HIS A 98 -19.01 1.00 -7.66
C HIS A 98 -18.50 2.44 -7.68
N PRO A 99 -19.37 3.43 -7.94
CA PRO A 99 -19.00 4.83 -7.76
C PRO A 99 -18.80 5.13 -6.27
N TYR A 100 -17.82 5.98 -5.98
CA TYR A 100 -17.67 6.61 -4.67
C TYR A 100 -18.02 8.09 -4.74
N THR A 101 -18.42 8.66 -3.60
CA THR A 101 -18.80 10.08 -3.51
C THR A 101 -17.56 10.94 -3.33
N LEU A 102 -17.48 12.08 -4.02
CA LEU A 102 -16.39 13.04 -3.79
C LEU A 102 -16.38 13.51 -2.33
N GLY A 103 -15.19 13.51 -1.70
CA GLY A 103 -15.03 13.84 -0.29
C GLY A 103 -15.36 12.68 0.68
N GLU A 104 -15.81 11.53 0.17
CA GLU A 104 -16.04 10.34 0.99
C GLU A 104 -14.72 9.85 1.60
N LYS A 105 -14.76 9.47 2.88
CA LYS A 105 -13.60 9.00 3.61
C LYS A 105 -13.55 7.48 3.63
N LEU A 106 -12.44 6.94 3.18
CA LEU A 106 -12.21 5.51 3.06
C LEU A 106 -10.99 5.10 3.88
N ARG A 107 -11.04 3.87 4.42
CA ARG A 107 -9.86 3.15 4.88
C ARG A 107 -9.41 2.24 3.76
N ILE A 108 -8.17 2.38 3.35
CA ILE A 108 -7.50 1.45 2.47
C ILE A 108 -6.75 0.45 3.33
N GLU A 109 -7.06 -0.83 3.14
CA GLU A 109 -6.30 -1.95 3.69
C GLU A 109 -5.51 -2.56 2.55
N MET A 110 -4.20 -2.39 2.52
CA MET A 110 -3.33 -2.79 1.41
C MET A 110 -2.25 -3.75 1.87
N PHE A 111 -2.04 -4.81 1.10
CA PHE A 111 -0.96 -5.77 1.30
C PHE A 111 0.14 -5.50 0.26
N PRO A 112 1.22 -4.77 0.62
CA PRO A 112 2.19 -4.25 -0.34
C PRO A 112 3.16 -5.30 -0.88
N HIS A 113 3.14 -6.53 -0.34
CA HIS A 113 4.00 -7.64 -0.73
C HIS A 113 3.17 -8.91 -0.93
N ALA A 114 3.37 -9.61 -2.05
CA ALA A 114 2.59 -10.80 -2.39
C ALA A 114 2.83 -11.96 -1.41
N ASP A 115 4.05 -12.11 -0.90
CA ASP A 115 4.41 -13.24 -0.04
C ASP A 115 4.28 -12.97 1.46
N SER A 116 3.90 -11.75 1.87
CA SER A 116 3.84 -11.36 3.29
C SER A 116 2.44 -10.96 3.71
N ALA A 117 2.07 -11.28 4.95
CA ALA A 117 0.81 -10.80 5.55
C ALA A 117 0.95 -9.40 6.20
N LEU A 118 2.02 -8.66 5.88
CA LEU A 118 2.14 -7.24 6.21
C LEU A 118 1.00 -6.44 5.56
N VAL A 119 0.36 -5.59 6.36
CA VAL A 119 -0.77 -4.76 5.95
C VAL A 119 -0.49 -3.29 6.25
N LEU A 120 -0.92 -2.42 5.34
CA LEU A 120 -0.96 -0.98 5.50
C LEU A 120 -2.42 -0.53 5.62
N TYR A 121 -2.69 0.26 6.65
CA TYR A 121 -3.95 0.97 6.84
C TYR A 121 -3.74 2.44 6.52
N LEU A 122 -4.42 2.95 5.49
CA LEU A 122 -4.36 4.35 5.08
C LEU A 122 -5.77 4.93 5.16
N ALA A 123 -5.94 6.00 5.92
CA ALA A 123 -7.13 6.83 5.75
C ALA A 123 -6.96 7.66 4.48
N ALA A 124 -8.03 7.82 3.73
CA ALA A 124 -7.99 8.45 2.42
C ALA A 124 -9.31 9.15 2.13
N THR A 125 -9.28 10.17 1.28
CA THR A 125 -10.47 10.90 0.85
C THR A 125 -10.63 10.77 -0.65
N VAL A 126 -11.84 10.48 -1.13
CA VAL A 126 -12.13 10.39 -2.56
C VAL A 126 -11.98 11.78 -3.20
N SER A 127 -10.97 11.94 -4.05
CA SER A 127 -10.66 13.17 -4.77
C SER A 127 -11.21 13.16 -6.20
N ALA A 128 -11.40 11.97 -6.79
CA ALA A 128 -12.06 11.80 -8.09
C ALA A 128 -12.80 10.46 -8.19
N SER A 129 -13.94 10.48 -8.90
CA SER A 129 -14.75 9.30 -9.23
C SER A 129 -15.34 9.52 -10.62
N VAL A 130 -14.63 9.06 -11.65
CA VAL A 130 -14.94 9.36 -13.06
C VAL A 130 -15.50 8.10 -13.73
N PRO A 131 -16.72 8.13 -14.29
CA PRO A 131 -17.25 6.99 -15.04
C PRO A 131 -16.42 6.75 -16.31
N ILE A 132 -16.21 5.48 -16.64
CA ILE A 132 -15.53 5.03 -17.87
C ILE A 132 -16.41 4.02 -18.62
N GLU A 133 -16.02 3.70 -19.86
CA GLU A 133 -16.71 2.68 -20.66
C GLU A 133 -16.80 1.34 -19.93
N GLY A 134 -17.92 0.64 -20.10
CA GLY A 134 -18.19 -0.64 -19.43
C GLY A 134 -18.77 -0.52 -18.02
N GLY A 135 -19.23 0.66 -17.60
CA GLY A 135 -19.92 0.87 -16.32
C GLY A 135 -18.99 0.86 -15.09
N GLN A 136 -17.68 0.94 -15.32
CA GLN A 136 -16.69 1.08 -14.25
C GLN A 136 -16.44 2.56 -13.94
N HIS A 137 -15.78 2.81 -12.82
CA HIS A 137 -15.35 4.12 -12.37
C HIS A 137 -13.85 4.12 -12.11
N GLN A 138 -13.16 5.14 -12.61
CA GLN A 138 -11.83 5.51 -12.18
C GLN A 138 -11.92 6.25 -10.86
N ILE A 139 -11.42 5.63 -9.80
CA ILE A 139 -11.40 6.20 -8.46
C ILE A 139 -10.00 6.72 -8.17
N THR A 140 -9.90 7.93 -7.66
CA THR A 140 -8.65 8.50 -7.12
C THR A 140 -8.90 8.96 -5.70
N LEU A 141 -7.97 8.62 -4.82
CA LEU A 141 -7.97 9.05 -3.42
C LEU A 141 -6.79 9.93 -3.13
N ASP A 142 -6.99 10.93 -2.28
CA ASP A 142 -5.94 11.66 -1.58
C ASP A 142 -5.65 10.97 -0.24
N ILE A 143 -4.37 10.63 -0.01
CA ILE A 143 -3.88 9.97 1.21
C ILE A 143 -3.00 10.87 2.07
N LEU A 144 -2.56 12.03 1.57
CA LEU A 144 -1.64 12.92 2.29
C LEU A 144 -2.14 13.32 3.68
N PRO A 145 -3.41 13.70 3.88
CA PRO A 145 -3.88 14.16 5.19
C PRO A 145 -3.78 13.09 6.30
N ALA A 146 -3.67 11.81 5.94
CA ALA A 146 -3.58 10.72 6.89
C ALA A 146 -2.15 10.37 7.32
N LEU A 147 -1.14 10.92 6.63
CA LEU A 147 0.27 10.61 6.87
C LEU A 147 0.91 11.74 7.66
N ASP A 148 1.35 11.44 8.89
CA ASP A 148 2.27 12.34 9.59
C ASP A 148 3.63 12.40 8.85
N GLU A 149 4.41 13.44 9.12
CA GLU A 149 5.69 13.70 8.44
C GLU A 149 6.64 12.49 8.44
N PHE A 150 6.70 11.76 9.56
CA PHE A 150 7.54 10.58 9.69
C PHE A 150 7.05 9.42 8.81
N THR A 151 5.74 9.16 8.81
CA THR A 151 5.12 8.08 8.05
C THR A 151 5.14 8.40 6.57
N LEU A 152 4.95 9.66 6.19
CA LEU A 152 5.09 10.16 4.83
C LEU A 152 6.49 9.88 4.27
N HIS A 153 7.55 10.20 5.02
CA HIS A 153 8.93 9.91 4.57
C HIS A 153 9.18 8.42 4.30
N LEU A 154 8.61 7.53 5.11
CA LEU A 154 8.73 6.08 4.90
C LEU A 154 7.92 5.62 3.68
N TRP A 155 6.71 6.17 3.52
CA TRP A 155 5.85 5.92 2.36
C TRP A 155 6.56 6.34 1.07
N GLU A 156 7.07 7.56 0.99
CA GLU A 156 7.78 8.07 -0.18
C GLU A 156 8.97 7.19 -0.54
N LYS A 157 9.79 6.80 0.45
CA LYS A 157 10.92 5.88 0.23
C LYS A 157 10.47 4.55 -0.39
N TRP A 158 9.38 3.97 0.12
CA TRP A 158 8.83 2.73 -0.42
C TRP A 158 8.31 2.92 -1.85
N VAL A 159 7.49 3.95 -2.10
CA VAL A 159 6.94 4.26 -3.43
C VAL A 159 8.06 4.50 -4.45
N PHE A 160 9.05 5.34 -4.12
CA PHE A 160 10.17 5.61 -5.03
C PHE A 160 10.97 4.36 -5.36
N ARG A 161 11.19 3.46 -4.40
CA ARG A 161 11.88 2.19 -4.66
C ARG A 161 11.09 1.29 -5.60
N ARG A 162 9.77 1.16 -5.37
CA ARG A 162 8.89 0.37 -6.25
C ARG A 162 8.82 0.97 -7.65
N HIS A 163 8.67 2.28 -7.76
CA HIS A 163 8.73 3.01 -9.02
C HIS A 163 10.04 2.75 -9.79
N ARG A 164 11.20 2.89 -9.12
CA ARG A 164 12.51 2.62 -9.75
C ARG A 164 12.65 1.17 -10.21
N ARG A 165 12.21 0.19 -9.41
CA ARG A 165 12.22 -1.23 -9.81
C ARG A 165 11.34 -1.47 -11.05
N GLY A 166 10.17 -0.83 -11.12
CA GLY A 166 9.28 -0.91 -12.27
C GLY A 166 9.86 -0.33 -13.57
N ILE A 167 10.71 0.69 -13.47
CA ILE A 167 11.46 1.22 -14.62
C ILE A 167 12.54 0.24 -15.08
N LEU A 168 13.29 -0.34 -14.14
CA LEU A 168 14.41 -1.26 -14.46
C LEU A 168 13.96 -2.63 -14.96
N ALA A 169 12.72 -3.05 -14.69
CA ALA A 169 12.16 -4.32 -15.13
C ALA A 169 11.47 -4.26 -16.52
N ARG A 170 11.44 -3.07 -17.13
CA ARG A 170 10.94 -2.84 -18.50
C ARG A 170 12.11 -2.79 -19.48
#